data_AF-A0A2V6HM14-F1
#
_entry.id   AF-A0A2V6HM14-F1
#
_cell.length_a   1.000
_cell.length_b   1.000
_cell.length_c   1.000
_cell.angle_alpha   90.00
_cell.angle_beta   90.00
_cell.angle_gamma   90.00
#
_symmetry.space_group_name_H-M   'P 1'
#
loop_
_entity.id
_entity.type
_entity.pdbx_description
1 polymer ?
#
loop_
_entity_poly.entity_id
_entity_poly.type
_entity_poly.pdbx_seq_one_letter_code
_entity_poly.pdbx_strand_id
1 'polypeptide(L)'
;FCLGLRIIRQPKWESLATFICSSMKQVAHIRQISRNLRERFGEIRKIDSYVVHIFPSAERIAATSAGELRKCALGYRAKNLLATARLVASGDVDLGKLAALSDIDLRVRLCELPGVGAKVANCVMLFAYERLGAFPIDVWIERVLRERYFPRALKLNARRLEAFTQQYFGGHGGYAQQYLFHHARKTGGRRAVGARNGTRQKR
;
A
#
# COMPACT_ATOMS: atom_id res chain seq x y z
N PHE A 1 9.47 1.11 20.63
CA PHE A 1 8.04 0.79 20.66
C PHE A 1 7.22 1.93 20.03
N CYS A 2 6.01 1.66 19.54
CA CYS A 2 5.12 2.62 18.90
C CYS A 2 3.75 2.62 19.59
N LEU A 3 3.74 3.07 20.86
CA LEU A 3 2.53 3.17 21.68
C LEU A 3 1.66 4.31 21.10
N GLY A 4 0.55 3.98 20.42
CA GLY A 4 -0.30 4.97 19.75
C GLY A 4 -0.53 4.73 18.26
N LEU A 5 -0.04 3.61 17.72
CA LEU A 5 -0.36 3.24 16.33
C LEU A 5 -1.86 3.00 16.17
N ARG A 6 -2.48 3.70 15.22
CA ARG A 6 -3.87 3.51 14.80
C ARG A 6 -3.94 3.28 13.30
N ILE A 7 -4.77 2.33 12.88
CA ILE A 7 -5.07 2.09 11.47
C ILE A 7 -6.15 3.08 11.07
N ILE A 8 -5.85 3.95 10.10
CA ILE A 8 -6.77 4.96 9.61
C ILE A 8 -7.78 4.36 8.62
N ARG A 9 -8.98 4.94 8.59
CA ARG A 9 -10.03 4.65 7.61
C ARG A 9 -9.95 5.67 6.48
N GLN A 10 -9.32 5.29 5.37
CA GLN A 10 -9.13 6.14 4.21
C GLN A 10 -10.32 6.01 3.24
N PRO A 11 -10.65 7.07 2.48
CA PRO A 11 -11.58 6.96 1.36
C PRO A 11 -11.15 5.86 0.39
N LYS A 12 -12.11 5.02 -0.05
CA LYS A 12 -11.85 3.82 -0.85
C LYS A 12 -11.07 4.11 -2.13
N TRP A 13 -11.52 5.11 -2.88
CA TRP A 13 -10.85 5.54 -4.12
C TRP A 13 -9.42 6.03 -3.86
N GLU A 14 -9.25 6.98 -2.94
CA GLU A 14 -7.93 7.56 -2.65
C GLU A 14 -6.94 6.49 -2.16
N SER A 15 -7.38 5.57 -1.30
CA SER A 15 -6.56 4.46 -0.82
C SER A 15 -6.11 3.54 -1.98
N LEU A 16 -7.05 3.10 -2.81
CA LEU A 16 -6.79 2.27 -3.99
C LEU A 16 -5.80 2.93 -4.94
N ALA A 17 -6.08 4.17 -5.35
CA ALA A 17 -5.23 4.94 -6.24
C ALA A 17 -3.82 5.11 -5.66
N THR A 18 -3.71 5.47 -4.37
CA THR A 18 -2.42 5.65 -3.68
C THR A 18 -1.61 4.36 -3.64
N PHE A 19 -2.23 3.21 -3.37
CA PHE A 19 -1.50 1.95 -3.31
C PHE A 19 -1.11 1.40 -4.69
N ILE A 20 -1.90 1.64 -5.75
CA ILE A 20 -1.49 1.37 -7.14
C ILE A 20 -0.21 2.16 -7.47
N CYS A 21 -0.18 3.44 -7.08
CA CYS A 21 0.99 4.32 -7.24
C CYS A 21 2.21 3.88 -6.40
N SER A 22 1.99 3.13 -5.32
CA SER A 22 3.01 2.77 -4.33
C SER A 22 3.91 1.59 -4.71
N SER A 23 3.47 0.73 -5.64
CA SER A 23 4.18 -0.50 -6.01
C SER A 23 5.64 -0.20 -6.35
N MET A 24 6.62 -0.94 -5.81
CA MET A 24 8.06 -0.73 -6.07
C MET A 24 8.56 0.74 -5.99
N LYS A 25 8.10 1.51 -4.99
CA LYS A 25 8.54 2.90 -4.76
C LYS A 25 8.89 3.14 -3.30
N GLN A 26 9.83 4.05 -3.08
CA GLN A 26 10.13 4.55 -1.74
C GLN A 26 9.04 5.53 -1.28
N VAL A 27 8.78 5.56 0.04
CA VAL A 27 7.72 6.40 0.65
C VAL A 27 7.85 7.88 0.28
N ALA A 28 9.07 8.42 0.18
CA ALA A 28 9.30 9.80 -0.24
C ALA A 28 8.76 10.06 -1.67
N HIS A 29 9.02 9.16 -2.61
CA HIS A 29 8.52 9.28 -3.98
C HIS A 29 7.00 9.09 -4.06
N ILE A 30 6.42 8.22 -3.23
CA ILE A 30 4.96 8.03 -3.18
C ILE A 30 4.28 9.32 -2.72
N ARG A 31 4.83 9.98 -1.70
CA ARG A 31 4.35 11.30 -1.24
C ARG A 31 4.44 12.36 -2.34
N GLN A 32 5.55 12.38 -3.08
CA GLN A 32 5.70 13.31 -4.21
C GLN A 32 4.68 13.04 -5.32
N ILE A 33 4.45 11.78 -5.69
CA ILE A 33 3.43 11.40 -6.68
C ILE A 33 2.04 11.86 -6.22
N SER A 34 1.68 11.59 -4.96
CA SER A 34 0.38 12.02 -4.39
C SER A 34 0.22 13.54 -4.43
N ARG A 35 1.27 14.28 -4.06
CA ARG A 35 1.28 15.76 -4.15
C ARG A 35 1.08 16.24 -5.59
N ASN A 36 1.84 15.70 -6.54
CA ASN A 36 1.75 16.07 -7.95
C ASN A 36 0.34 15.80 -8.52
N LEU A 37 -0.30 14.69 -8.13
CA LEU A 37 -1.66 14.36 -8.55
C LEU A 37 -2.68 15.38 -8.00
N ARG A 38 -2.55 15.76 -6.73
CA ARG A 38 -3.39 16.77 -6.09
C ARG A 38 -3.22 18.14 -6.74
N GLU A 39 -1.99 18.59 -6.94
CA GLU A 39 -1.72 19.91 -7.53
C GLU A 39 -2.21 20.00 -8.99
N ARG A 40 -2.04 18.95 -9.80
CA ARG A 40 -2.41 18.97 -11.22
C ARG A 40 -3.87 18.66 -11.50
N PHE A 41 -4.47 17.76 -10.72
CA PHE A 41 -5.80 17.22 -11.02
C PHE A 41 -6.79 17.35 -9.86
N GLY A 42 -6.32 17.67 -8.66
CA GLY A 42 -7.15 17.83 -7.48
C GLY A 42 -7.98 19.10 -7.51
N GLU A 43 -9.16 19.02 -6.90
CA GLU A 43 -10.01 20.20 -6.69
C GLU A 43 -9.48 21.05 -5.54
N ILE A 44 -9.65 22.36 -5.66
CA ILE A 44 -9.31 23.29 -4.59
C ILE A 44 -10.43 23.32 -3.57
N ARG A 45 -10.08 23.15 -2.29
CA ARG A 45 -10.99 23.34 -1.16
C ARG A 45 -10.39 24.35 -0.20
N LYS A 46 -11.23 25.24 0.31
CA LYS A 46 -10.88 26.16 1.39
C LYS A 46 -11.35 25.54 2.71
N ILE A 47 -10.41 25.34 3.63
CA ILE A 47 -10.67 24.88 5.00
C ILE A 47 -10.10 25.96 5.91
N ASP A 48 -10.97 26.73 6.54
CA ASP A 48 -10.61 27.94 7.30
C ASP A 48 -9.74 28.90 6.48
N SER A 49 -8.51 29.16 6.93
CA SER A 49 -7.50 29.98 6.26
C SER A 49 -6.65 29.21 5.25
N TYR A 50 -6.82 27.89 5.13
CA TYR A 50 -6.00 27.04 4.27
C TYR A 50 -6.67 26.74 2.94
N VAL A 51 -5.90 26.88 1.86
CA VAL A 51 -6.27 26.41 0.52
C VAL A 51 -5.56 25.10 0.27
N VAL A 52 -6.32 24.02 0.10
CA VAL A 52 -5.80 22.67 -0.09
C VAL A 52 -6.28 22.07 -1.40
N HIS A 53 -5.41 21.31 -2.06
CA HIS A 53 -5.79 20.48 -3.20
C HIS A 53 -6.15 19.08 -2.70
N ILE A 54 -7.43 18.72 -2.81
CA ILE A 54 -7.91 17.38 -2.41
C ILE A 54 -7.50 16.35 -3.46
N PHE A 55 -7.53 15.07 -3.10
CA PHE A 55 -7.17 14.01 -4.03
C PHE A 55 -8.17 13.98 -5.20
N PRO A 56 -7.72 13.87 -6.45
CA PRO A 56 -8.61 13.87 -7.60
C PRO A 56 -9.58 12.68 -7.58
N SER A 57 -10.81 12.92 -8.01
CA SER A 57 -11.82 11.86 -8.15
C SER A 57 -11.43 10.84 -9.24
N ALA A 58 -12.11 9.71 -9.26
CA ALA A 58 -11.88 8.68 -10.30
C ALA A 58 -12.22 9.23 -11.69
N GLU A 59 -13.32 9.97 -11.81
CA GLU A 59 -13.79 10.61 -13.04
C GLU A 59 -12.75 11.61 -13.55
N ARG A 60 -12.20 12.43 -12.64
CA ARG A 60 -11.18 13.41 -13.00
C ARG A 60 -9.90 12.75 -13.52
N ILE A 61 -9.47 11.64 -12.93
CA ILE A 61 -8.33 10.87 -13.44
C ILE A 61 -8.68 10.15 -14.76
N ALA A 62 -9.88 9.59 -14.88
CA ALA A 62 -10.35 8.86 -16.06
C ALA A 62 -10.39 9.73 -17.33
N ALA A 63 -10.70 11.02 -17.16
CA ALA A 63 -10.73 12.04 -18.20
C ALA A 63 -9.33 12.53 -18.64
N THR A 64 -8.25 12.07 -17.99
CA THR A 64 -6.86 12.43 -18.37
C THR A 64 -6.28 11.45 -19.40
N SER A 65 -5.01 11.67 -19.77
CA SER A 65 -4.21 10.74 -20.56
C SER A 65 -3.09 10.11 -19.72
N ALA A 66 -2.62 8.93 -20.14
CA ALA A 66 -1.44 8.32 -19.52
C ALA A 66 -0.18 9.20 -19.67
N GLY A 67 -0.13 10.08 -20.69
CA GLY A 67 0.92 11.08 -20.85
C GLY A 67 0.92 12.10 -19.72
N GLU A 68 -0.23 12.70 -19.42
CA GLU A 68 -0.38 13.67 -18.32
C GLU A 68 -0.08 13.04 -16.96
N LEU A 69 -0.56 11.81 -16.72
CA LEU A 69 -0.26 11.08 -15.49
C LEU A 69 1.25 10.79 -15.33
N ARG A 70 1.98 10.54 -16.43
CA ARG A 70 3.44 10.34 -16.35
C ARG A 70 4.18 11.60 -15.89
N LYS A 71 3.66 12.80 -16.16
CA LYS A 71 4.20 14.06 -15.62
C LYS A 71 4.12 14.13 -14.09
N CYS A 72 3.36 13.26 -13.45
CA CYS A 72 3.32 13.08 -11.99
C CYS A 72 4.33 12.06 -11.45
N ALA A 73 5.33 11.64 -12.25
CA ALA A 73 6.35 10.64 -11.91
C ALA A 73 5.81 9.21 -11.68
N LEU A 74 4.64 8.89 -12.23
CA LEU A 74 4.01 7.57 -12.13
C LEU A 74 4.74 6.47 -12.92
N GLY A 75 5.43 6.83 -14.00
CA GLY A 75 6.07 5.88 -14.92
C GLY A 75 5.04 4.91 -15.51
N TYR A 76 5.32 3.60 -15.49
CA TYR A 76 4.41 2.58 -16.02
C TYR A 76 3.06 2.51 -15.28
N ARG A 77 3.00 2.94 -14.00
CA ARG A 77 1.77 2.92 -13.18
C ARG A 77 0.70 3.88 -13.70
N ALA A 78 1.08 4.84 -14.55
CA ALA A 78 0.13 5.75 -15.18
C ALA A 78 -0.96 4.99 -15.95
N LYS A 79 -0.60 3.90 -16.67
CA LYS A 79 -1.57 3.07 -17.39
C LYS A 79 -2.52 2.35 -16.43
N ASN A 80 -1.98 1.77 -15.35
CA ASN A 80 -2.74 1.04 -14.35
C ASN A 80 -3.73 1.93 -13.59
N LEU A 81 -3.26 3.11 -13.14
CA LEU A 81 -4.10 4.09 -12.46
C LEU A 81 -5.21 4.58 -13.39
N LEU A 82 -4.89 4.91 -14.64
CA LEU A 82 -5.88 5.38 -15.61
C LEU A 82 -6.94 4.32 -15.93
N ALA A 83 -6.52 3.07 -16.17
CA ALA A 83 -7.45 1.99 -16.46
C ALA A 83 -8.36 1.69 -15.26
N THR A 84 -7.80 1.66 -14.05
CA THR A 84 -8.60 1.49 -12.83
C THR A 84 -9.56 2.66 -12.61
N ALA A 85 -9.11 3.90 -12.82
CA ALA A 85 -9.96 5.08 -12.70
C ALA A 85 -11.16 5.03 -13.65
N ARG A 86 -10.95 4.54 -14.88
CA ARG A 86 -12.02 4.40 -15.88
C ARG A 86 -13.06 3.37 -15.46
N LEU A 87 -12.64 2.20 -14.95
CA LEU A 87 -13.57 1.18 -14.45
C LEU A 87 -14.41 1.68 -13.27
N VAL A 88 -13.82 2.51 -12.39
CA VAL A 88 -14.55 3.11 -11.27
C VAL A 88 -15.49 4.20 -11.77
N ALA A 89 -15.02 5.08 -12.66
CA ALA A 89 -15.81 6.20 -13.19
C ALA A 89 -16.97 5.75 -14.09
N SER A 90 -16.84 4.63 -14.82
CA SER A 90 -17.92 4.04 -15.63
C SER A 90 -18.98 3.33 -14.80
N GLY A 91 -18.68 3.01 -13.53
CA GLY A 91 -19.53 2.19 -12.69
C GLY A 91 -19.33 0.68 -12.86
N ASP A 92 -18.44 0.23 -13.75
CA ASP A 92 -18.08 -1.19 -13.90
C ASP A 92 -17.53 -1.78 -12.59
N VAL A 93 -16.88 -0.94 -11.78
CA VAL A 93 -16.42 -1.26 -10.43
C VAL A 93 -16.96 -0.25 -9.42
N ASP A 94 -18.01 -0.66 -8.73
CA ASP A 94 -18.56 0.08 -7.58
C ASP A 94 -17.82 -0.30 -6.29
N LEU A 95 -16.88 0.54 -5.87
CA LEU A 95 -16.11 0.37 -4.63
C LEU A 95 -16.99 0.36 -3.37
N GLY A 96 -18.19 0.94 -3.41
CA GLY A 96 -19.16 0.88 -2.32
C GLY A 96 -19.69 -0.53 -2.13
N LYS A 97 -20.14 -1.17 -3.21
CA LYS A 97 -20.69 -2.54 -3.20
C LYS A 97 -19.68 -3.60 -2.78
N LEU A 98 -18.39 -3.38 -3.07
CA LEU A 98 -17.33 -4.31 -2.64
C LEU A 98 -17.27 -4.48 -1.11
N ALA A 99 -17.78 -3.54 -0.31
CA ALA A 99 -17.74 -3.63 1.15
C ALA A 99 -18.60 -4.77 1.73
N ALA A 100 -19.62 -5.23 0.99
CA ALA A 100 -20.49 -6.33 1.38
C ALA A 100 -19.88 -7.73 1.13
N LEU A 101 -18.78 -7.79 0.39
CA LEU A 101 -18.12 -9.05 0.06
C LEU A 101 -17.37 -9.65 1.25
N SER A 102 -17.22 -10.98 1.21
CA SER A 102 -16.30 -11.71 2.09
C SER A 102 -14.86 -11.22 1.89
N ASP A 103 -13.98 -11.44 2.86
CA ASP A 103 -12.57 -11.03 2.74
C ASP A 103 -11.86 -11.69 1.55
N ILE A 104 -12.23 -12.94 1.24
CA ILE A 104 -11.70 -13.69 0.10
C ILE A 104 -12.16 -13.05 -1.21
N ASP A 105 -13.47 -12.85 -1.36
CA ASP A 105 -14.05 -12.31 -2.59
C ASP A 105 -13.62 -10.86 -2.81
N LEU A 106 -13.60 -10.03 -1.76
CA LEU A 106 -13.08 -8.67 -1.82
C LEU A 106 -11.65 -8.65 -2.33
N ARG A 107 -10.78 -9.54 -1.82
CA ARG A 107 -9.38 -9.63 -2.28
C ARG A 107 -9.29 -10.03 -3.75
N VAL A 108 -10.08 -11.01 -4.17
CA VAL A 108 -10.14 -11.46 -5.57
C VAL A 108 -10.58 -10.32 -6.48
N ARG A 109 -11.70 -9.67 -6.18
CA ARG A 109 -12.23 -8.54 -6.96
C ARG A 109 -11.26 -7.36 -7.04
N LEU A 110 -10.56 -7.04 -5.94
CA LEU A 110 -9.54 -6.00 -5.96
C LEU A 110 -8.35 -6.39 -6.84
N CYS A 111 -7.89 -7.65 -6.82
CA CYS A 111 -6.78 -8.13 -7.63
C CYS A 111 -7.05 -8.18 -9.14
N GLU A 112 -8.32 -8.13 -9.56
CA GLU A 112 -8.66 -7.99 -10.98
C GLU A 112 -8.38 -6.58 -11.53
N LEU A 113 -8.24 -5.59 -10.65
CA LEU A 113 -7.97 -4.22 -11.06
C LEU A 113 -6.54 -4.06 -11.59
N PRO A 114 -6.33 -3.29 -12.69
CA PRO A 114 -5.02 -3.06 -13.26
C PRO A 114 -3.99 -2.54 -12.25
N GLY A 115 -2.91 -3.29 -12.06
CA GLY A 115 -1.82 -2.93 -11.15
C GLY A 115 -2.07 -3.24 -9.67
N VAL A 116 -3.14 -3.97 -9.35
CA VAL A 116 -3.44 -4.45 -8.00
C VAL A 116 -3.06 -5.93 -7.87
N GLY A 117 -1.99 -6.21 -7.14
CA GLY A 117 -1.65 -7.58 -6.70
C GLY A 117 -2.02 -7.80 -5.23
N ALA A 118 -1.79 -9.02 -4.72
CA ALA A 118 -2.14 -9.43 -3.35
C ALA A 118 -1.72 -8.42 -2.27
N LYS A 119 -0.49 -7.87 -2.34
CA LYS A 119 -0.01 -6.84 -1.40
C LYS A 119 -0.86 -5.56 -1.47
N VAL A 120 -1.16 -5.08 -2.67
CA VAL A 120 -1.93 -3.84 -2.88
C VAL A 120 -3.37 -4.06 -2.42
N ALA A 121 -3.99 -5.19 -2.79
CA ALA A 121 -5.33 -5.57 -2.34
C ALA A 121 -5.40 -5.62 -0.80
N ASN A 122 -4.48 -6.31 -0.13
CA ASN A 122 -4.43 -6.35 1.34
C ASN A 122 -4.25 -4.95 1.97
N CYS A 123 -3.45 -4.07 1.36
CA CYS A 123 -3.35 -2.69 1.84
C CYS A 123 -4.70 -1.96 1.75
N VAL A 124 -5.39 -2.07 0.61
CA VAL A 124 -6.70 -1.42 0.41
C VAL A 124 -7.74 -2.02 1.36
N MET A 125 -7.79 -3.34 1.52
CA MET A 125 -8.66 -4.01 2.48
C MET A 125 -8.46 -3.50 3.91
N LEU A 126 -7.20 -3.38 4.34
CA LEU A 126 -6.86 -2.92 5.68
C LEU A 126 -7.21 -1.45 5.91
N PHE A 127 -6.84 -0.57 4.96
CA PHE A 127 -6.93 0.87 5.16
C PHE A 127 -8.22 1.51 4.67
N ALA A 128 -9.03 0.83 3.85
CA ALA A 128 -10.26 1.39 3.29
C ALA A 128 -11.52 0.55 3.52
N TYR A 129 -11.38 -0.75 3.79
CA TYR A 129 -12.51 -1.66 4.04
C TYR A 129 -12.52 -2.24 5.47
N GLU A 130 -11.62 -1.75 6.32
CA GLU A 130 -11.56 -2.09 7.75
C GLU A 130 -11.38 -3.59 8.03
N ARG A 131 -10.80 -4.32 7.08
CA ARG A 131 -10.52 -5.75 7.24
C ARG A 131 -9.26 -5.93 8.08
N LEU A 132 -9.42 -5.90 9.41
CA LEU A 132 -8.31 -5.95 10.36
C LEU A 132 -7.51 -7.26 10.32
N GLY A 133 -8.05 -8.34 9.74
CA GLY A 133 -7.31 -9.56 9.45
C GLY A 133 -6.36 -9.46 8.24
N ALA A 134 -6.51 -8.46 7.38
CA ALA A 134 -5.67 -8.30 6.19
C ALA A 134 -4.21 -8.02 6.56
N PHE A 135 -3.29 -8.75 5.94
CA PHE A 135 -1.86 -8.70 6.24
C PHE A 135 -1.04 -8.39 4.97
N PRO A 136 -0.73 -7.11 4.69
CA PRO A 136 0.08 -6.76 3.52
C PRO A 136 1.54 -7.23 3.67
N ILE A 137 1.96 -8.19 2.85
CA ILE A 137 3.34 -8.68 2.80
C ILE A 137 4.07 -7.96 1.66
N ASP A 138 4.97 -7.04 2.01
CA ASP A 138 5.97 -6.49 1.09
C ASP A 138 7.35 -7.11 1.37
N VAL A 139 8.37 -6.64 0.64
CA VAL A 139 9.74 -7.16 0.79
C VAL A 139 10.33 -6.98 2.20
N TRP A 140 9.91 -5.95 2.93
CA TRP A 140 10.39 -5.70 4.29
C TRP A 140 9.72 -6.61 5.30
N ILE A 141 8.40 -6.76 5.18
CA ILE A 141 7.62 -7.67 6.01
C ILE A 141 8.03 -9.11 5.74
N GLU A 142 8.19 -9.51 4.47
CA GLU A 142 8.67 -10.84 4.11
C GLU A 142 10.03 -11.13 4.78
N ARG A 143 10.96 -10.17 4.73
CA ARG A 143 12.26 -10.30 5.41
C ARG A 143 12.10 -10.48 6.92
N VAL A 144 11.23 -9.70 7.57
CA VAL A 144 10.96 -9.83 9.01
C VAL A 144 10.37 -11.20 9.34
N LEU A 145 9.41 -11.68 8.53
CA LEU A 145 8.78 -12.97 8.72
C LEU A 145 9.81 -14.09 8.61
N ARG A 146 10.68 -14.05 7.59
CA ARG A 146 11.78 -14.99 7.40
C ARG A 146 12.74 -14.99 8.58
N GLU A 147 13.20 -13.81 9.01
CA GLU A 147 14.20 -13.69 10.08
C GLU A 147 13.65 -14.11 11.46
N ARG A 148 12.38 -13.82 11.77
CA ARG A 148 11.83 -14.02 13.12
C ARG A 148 11.04 -15.30 13.31
N TYR A 149 10.28 -15.71 12.31
CA TYR A 149 9.33 -16.83 12.44
C TYR A 149 9.81 -18.08 11.69
N PHE A 150 10.73 -17.91 10.72
CA PHE A 150 11.23 -19.00 9.90
C PHE A 150 12.75 -18.99 9.70
N PRO A 151 13.57 -18.81 10.75
CA PRO A 151 15.02 -18.63 10.61
C PRO A 151 15.74 -19.85 9.99
N ARG A 152 15.13 -21.04 10.05
CA ARG A 152 15.68 -22.30 9.53
C ARG A 152 15.01 -22.78 8.23
N ALA A 153 14.05 -22.03 7.69
CA ALA A 153 13.31 -22.48 6.50
C ALA A 153 14.09 -22.15 5.22
N LEU A 154 14.53 -23.20 4.51
CA LEU A 154 15.26 -23.07 3.25
C LEU A 154 14.36 -22.61 2.07
N LYS A 155 13.06 -22.95 2.11
CA LYS A 155 12.07 -22.56 1.10
C LYS A 155 10.80 -22.01 1.74
N LEU A 156 10.50 -20.76 1.44
CA LEU A 156 9.24 -20.09 1.75
C LEU A 156 8.75 -19.42 0.48
N ASN A 157 7.49 -19.69 0.14
CA ASN A 157 6.77 -19.01 -0.93
C ASN A 157 5.69 -18.09 -0.35
N ALA A 158 5.12 -17.23 -1.19
CA ALA A 158 4.09 -16.27 -0.78
C ALA A 158 2.88 -16.96 -0.13
N ARG A 159 2.40 -18.06 -0.71
CA ARG A 159 1.24 -18.81 -0.19
C ARG A 159 1.44 -19.30 1.24
N ARG A 160 2.64 -19.82 1.56
CA ARG A 160 2.97 -20.29 2.91
C ARG A 160 3.06 -19.15 3.91
N LEU A 161 3.62 -18.00 3.50
CA LEU A 161 3.65 -16.81 4.35
C LEU A 161 2.24 -16.26 4.60
N GLU A 162 1.41 -16.19 3.57
CA GLU A 162 0.01 -15.77 3.71
C GLU A 162 -0.75 -16.67 4.70
N ALA A 163 -0.70 -17.99 4.49
CA ALA A 163 -1.35 -18.96 5.38
C ALA A 163 -0.87 -18.83 6.84
N PHE A 164 0.45 -18.69 7.04
CA PHE A 164 1.01 -18.46 8.38
C PHE A 164 0.48 -17.18 9.00
N THR A 165 0.53 -16.05 8.28
CA THR A 165 0.10 -14.76 8.85
C THR A 165 -1.38 -14.75 9.19
N GLN A 166 -2.21 -15.41 8.37
CA GLN A 166 -3.64 -15.55 8.62
C GLN A 166 -3.92 -16.43 9.85
N GLN A 167 -3.23 -17.56 9.99
CA GLN A 167 -3.44 -18.47 11.12
C GLN A 167 -2.86 -17.90 12.44
N TYR A 168 -1.67 -17.33 12.40
CA TYR A 168 -0.94 -16.90 13.59
C TYR A 168 -1.45 -15.57 14.16
N PHE A 169 -1.73 -14.58 13.29
CA PHE A 169 -2.20 -13.27 13.74
C PHE A 169 -3.73 -13.14 13.67
N GLY A 170 -4.41 -13.98 12.89
CA GLY A 170 -5.88 -14.01 12.81
C GLY A 170 -6.48 -12.64 12.52
N GLY A 171 -7.55 -12.31 13.26
CA GLY A 171 -8.23 -11.02 13.17
C GLY A 171 -7.39 -9.81 13.59
N HIS A 172 -6.16 -10.00 14.08
CA HIS A 172 -5.23 -8.92 14.47
C HIS A 172 -4.09 -8.73 13.47
N GLY A 173 -4.16 -9.42 12.32
CA GLY A 173 -3.13 -9.39 11.26
C GLY A 173 -2.71 -7.98 10.86
N GLY A 174 -3.65 -7.08 10.64
CA GLY A 174 -3.40 -5.69 10.27
C GLY A 174 -2.55 -4.94 11.30
N TYR A 175 -2.90 -5.04 12.59
CA TYR A 175 -2.12 -4.41 13.65
C TYR A 175 -0.72 -5.02 13.77
N ALA A 176 -0.63 -6.36 13.79
CA ALA A 176 0.65 -7.05 13.83
C ALA A 176 1.56 -6.62 12.67
N GLN A 177 1.01 -6.57 11.45
CA GLN A 177 1.72 -6.13 10.26
C GLN A 177 2.23 -4.68 10.41
N GLN A 178 1.40 -3.76 10.91
CA GLN A 178 1.81 -2.36 11.11
C GLN A 178 2.93 -2.21 12.15
N TYR A 179 2.87 -2.94 13.27
CA TYR A 179 3.93 -2.93 14.27
C TYR A 179 5.24 -3.51 13.74
N LEU A 180 5.16 -4.64 13.02
CA LEU A 180 6.32 -5.27 12.38
C LEU A 180 6.94 -4.33 11.34
N PHE A 181 6.12 -3.69 10.50
CA PHE A 181 6.57 -2.73 9.50
C PHE A 181 7.27 -1.52 10.13
N HIS A 182 6.66 -0.93 11.16
CA HIS A 182 7.24 0.20 11.88
C HIS A 182 8.59 -0.16 12.50
N HIS A 183 8.65 -1.31 13.19
CA HIS A 183 9.89 -1.82 13.77
C HIS A 183 10.95 -2.03 12.70
N ALA A 184 10.63 -2.74 11.62
CA ALA A 184 11.55 -3.05 10.52
C ALA A 184 12.17 -1.80 9.91
N ARG A 185 11.37 -0.75 9.68
CA ARG A 185 11.86 0.52 9.15
C ARG A 185 12.78 1.26 10.12
N LYS A 186 12.50 1.23 11.43
CA LYS A 186 13.35 1.89 12.44
C LYS A 186 14.65 1.13 12.72
N THR A 187 14.64 -0.20 12.67
CA THR A 187 15.82 -1.01 12.99
C THR A 187 16.63 -1.42 11.76
N GLY A 188 16.00 -1.52 10.58
CA GLY A 188 16.64 -1.92 9.33
C GLY A 188 17.73 -0.95 8.86
N GLY A 189 17.58 0.35 9.12
CA GLY A 189 18.63 1.34 8.86
C GLY A 189 19.84 1.23 9.79
N ARG A 190 19.66 0.70 11.01
CA ARG A 190 20.76 0.57 11.99
C ARG A 190 21.67 -0.64 11.73
N ARG A 191 21.12 -1.74 11.21
CA ARG A 191 21.90 -2.94 10.88
C ARG A 191 22.87 -2.74 9.71
N ALA A 192 22.60 -1.82 8.79
CA ALA A 192 23.49 -1.53 7.65
C ALA A 192 24.76 -0.75 8.06
N VAL A 193 24.71 0.00 9.18
CA VAL A 193 25.85 0.78 9.68
C VAL A 193 26.80 -0.09 10.53
N GLY A 194 26.26 -1.03 11.32
CA GLY A 194 27.07 -1.94 12.15
C GLY A 194 27.88 -2.98 11.35
N ALA A 195 27.43 -3.36 10.15
CA ALA A 195 28.14 -4.34 9.31
C ALA A 195 29.33 -3.75 8.54
N ARG A 196 29.44 -2.42 8.43
CA ARG A 196 30.58 -1.76 7.73
C ARG A 196 31.77 -1.43 8.65
N ASN A 197 31.59 -1.48 9.96
CA ASN A 197 32.67 -1.18 10.93
C ASN A 197 33.34 -2.44 11.52
N GLY A 198 33.01 -3.64 11.02
CA GLY A 198 33.48 -4.91 11.59
C GLY A 198 34.70 -5.56 10.92
N THR A 199 35.29 -4.98 9.87
CA THR A 199 36.35 -5.63 9.06
C THR A 199 37.64 -4.81 8.93
N ARG A 200 38.07 -4.15 10.02
CA ARG A 200 39.42 -3.56 10.07
C ARG A 200 40.03 -3.61 11.47
N GLN A 201 40.33 -4.81 11.97
CA GLN A 201 41.41 -5.03 12.94
C GLN A 201 41.67 -6.52 13.19
N LYS A 202 42.82 -6.99 12.69
CA LYS A 202 43.72 -8.07 13.13
C LYS A 202 44.80 -8.09 12.04
N ARG A 203 45.90 -7.34 12.22
CA ARG A 203 47.18 -7.82 12.80
C ARG A 203 47.51 -9.23 12.36
#